data_AF-A0AA41UBY7-F1
#
_entry.id   AF-A0AA41UBY7-F1
#
_cell.length_a   1.000
_cell.length_b   1.000
_cell.length_c   1.000
_cell.angle_alpha   90.00
_cell.angle_beta   90.00
_cell.angle_gamma   90.00
#
_symmetry.space_group_name_H-M   'P 1'
#
loop_
_entity.id
_entity.type
_entity.pdbx_description
1 polymer ?
#
loop_
_entity_poly.entity_id
_entity_poly.type
_entity_poly.pdbx_seq_one_letter_code
_entity_poly.pdbx_strand_id
1 'polypeptide(L)' 'MYIWASAFLWLGIVLLAIGVLPALAFAFFLPQADPLVPALLSLTVAPLGAVMLLIGIILYLVMAFQRRR' A
#
# COMPACT_ATOMS: atom_id res chain seq x y z
N MET A 1 21.02 0.28 1.07
CA MET A 1 19.83 1.09 1.41
C MET A 1 18.83 1.20 0.25
N TYR A 2 19.27 1.46 -0.98
CA TYR A 2 18.37 1.56 -2.15
C TYR A 2 17.46 0.34 -2.33
N ILE A 3 18.00 -0.88 -2.24
CA ILE A 3 17.24 -2.14 -2.37
C ILE A 3 16.08 -2.20 -1.36
N TRP A 4 16.32 -1.79 -0.10
CA TRP A 4 15.30 -1.76 0.93
C TRP A 4 14.24 -0.69 0.67
N ALA A 5 14.65 0.53 0.28
CA ALA A 5 13.70 1.59 -0.06
C ALA A 5 12.77 1.17 -1.22
N SER A 6 13.33 0.61 -2.28
CA SER A 6 12.55 0.09 -3.41
C SER A 6 11.64 -1.07 -3.02
N ALA A 7 12.11 -1.99 -2.17
CA ALA A 7 11.31 -3.11 -1.69
C ALA A 7 10.12 -2.64 -0.85
N PHE A 8 10.31 -1.71 0.08
CA PHE A 8 9.22 -1.16 0.90
C PHE A 8 8.21 -0.37 0.07
N LEU A 9 8.66 0.38 -0.95
CA LEU A 9 7.76 1.07 -1.88
C LEU A 9 6.91 0.07 -2.67
N TRP A 10 7.54 -0.94 -3.29
CA TRP A 10 6.80 -1.96 -4.04
C TRP A 10 5.84 -2.75 -3.16
N LEU A 11 6.30 -3.17 -1.98
CA LEU A 11 5.47 -3.89 -1.02
C LEU A 11 4.29 -3.04 -0.55
N GLY A 12 4.50 -1.75 -0.25
CA GLY A 12 3.44 -0.82 0.10
C GLY A 12 2.41 -0.63 -1.01
N ILE A 13 2.87 -0.49 -2.26
CA ILE A 13 1.98 -0.38 -3.43
C ILE A 13 1.16 -1.66 -3.62
N VAL A 14 1.80 -2.83 -3.56
CA VAL A 14 1.13 -4.12 -3.74
C VAL A 14 0.10 -4.34 -2.63
N LEU A 15 0.45 -4.05 -1.38
CA LEU A 15 -0.48 -4.17 -0.25
C LEU A 15 -1.64 -3.19 -0.36
N LEU A 16 -1.41 -1.94 -0.77
CA LEU A 16 -2.49 -0.99 -1.05
C LEU A 16 -3.40 -1.46 -2.19
N ALA A 17 -2.82 -2.00 -3.26
CA ALA A 17 -3.59 -2.57 -4.35
C ALA A 17 -4.48 -3.73 -3.85
N ILE A 18 -3.94 -4.63 -3.03
CA ILE A 18 -4.69 -5.74 -2.44
C ILE A 18 -5.76 -5.25 -1.46
N GLY A 19 -5.51 -4.18 -0.70
CA GLY A 19 -6.49 -3.63 0.24
C GLY A 19 -7.59 -2.81 -0.43
N VAL A 20 -7.31 -2.11 -1.54
CA VAL A 20 -8.22 -1.14 -2.15
C VAL A 20 -8.92 -1.68 -3.39
N LEU A 21 -8.23 -2.42 -4.26
CA LEU A 21 -8.82 -2.92 -5.51
C LEU A 21 -10.02 -3.84 -5.27
N PRO A 22 -10.01 -4.78 -4.30
CA PRO A 22 -11.18 -5.61 -4.03
C PRO A 22 -12.38 -4.79 -3.56
N ALA A 23 -12.17 -3.78 -2.72
CA ALA A 23 -13.25 -2.88 -2.29
C ALA A 23 -13.87 -2.11 -3.46
N LEU A 24 -13.03 -1.58 -4.36
CA LEU A 24 -13.51 -0.92 -5.58
C LEU A 24 -14.22 -1.92 -6.51
N ALA A 25 -13.65 -3.10 -6.72
CA ALA A 25 -14.22 -4.12 -7.60
C ALA A 25 -15.61 -4.57 -7.11
N PHE A 26 -15.78 -4.76 -5.79
CA PHE A 26 -17.09 -5.09 -5.22
C PHE A 26 -18.07 -3.94 -5.36
N ALA A 27 -17.63 -2.69 -5.14
CA ALA A 27 -18.50 -1.52 -5.30
C ALA A 27 -19.03 -1.35 -6.75
N PHE A 28 -18.22 -1.66 -7.76
CA PHE A 28 -18.59 -1.45 -9.18
C PHE A 28 -19.18 -2.69 -9.87
N PHE A 29 -18.67 -3.89 -9.59
CA PHE A 29 -19.04 -5.11 -10.32
C PHE A 29 -19.97 -6.04 -9.54
N LEU A 30 -19.96 -6.00 -8.20
CA LEU A 30 -20.80 -6.85 -7.35
C LEU A 30 -21.54 -6.03 -6.25
N PRO A 31 -22.34 -5.02 -6.60
CA PRO A 31 -23.00 -4.15 -5.62
C PRO A 31 -24.04 -4.86 -4.74
N GLN A 32 -24.48 -6.07 -5.14
CA GLN A 32 -25.44 -6.89 -4.39
C GLN A 32 -24.76 -7.92 -3.48
N ALA A 33 -23.44 -8.07 -3.56
CA ALA A 33 -22.69 -8.98 -2.70
C ALA A 33 -22.42 -8.34 -1.34
N ASP A 34 -22.19 -9.16 -0.31
CA ASP A 34 -21.90 -8.69 1.05
C ASP A 34 -20.60 -7.86 1.08
N PRO A 35 -20.66 -6.56 1.43
CA PRO A 35 -19.50 -5.68 1.44
C PRO A 35 -18.56 -5.92 2.63
N LEU A 36 -18.93 -6.76 3.60
CA LEU A 36 -18.14 -6.96 4.82
C LEU A 36 -16.75 -7.54 4.52
N VAL A 37 -16.66 -8.50 3.60
CA VAL A 37 -15.40 -9.17 3.24
C VAL A 37 -14.37 -8.20 2.63
N PRO A 38 -14.68 -7.46 1.56
CA PRO A 38 -13.73 -6.49 1.01
C PRO A 38 -13.46 -5.32 1.97
N ALA A 39 -14.42 -4.94 2.81
CA ALA A 39 -14.21 -3.90 3.82
C ALA A 39 -13.17 -4.33 4.88
N LEU A 40 -13.25 -5.55 5.39
CA LEU A 40 -12.29 -6.09 6.36
C LEU A 40 -10.87 -6.24 5.78
N LEU A 41 -10.77 -6.66 4.51
CA LEU A 41 -9.51 -6.67 3.77
C LEU A 41 -8.94 -5.26 3.65
N SER A 42 -9.77 -4.27 3.31
CA SER A 42 -9.35 -2.89 3.19
C SER A 42 -8.88 -2.31 4.53
N LEU A 43 -9.63 -2.56 5.62
CA LEU A 43 -9.31 -2.10 6.97
C LEU A 43 -8.03 -2.68 7.56
N THR A 44 -7.59 -3.85 7.10
CA THR A 44 -6.37 -4.51 7.63
C THR A 44 -5.18 -4.29 6.73
N VAL A 45 -5.35 -4.55 5.42
CA VAL A 45 -4.26 -4.58 4.45
C VAL A 45 -3.93 -3.17 3.93
N ALA A 46 -4.91 -2.30 3.74
CA ALA A 46 -4.65 -0.94 3.22
C ALA A 46 -3.84 -0.07 4.19
N PRO A 47 -4.12 -0.04 5.52
CA PRO A 47 -3.27 0.68 6.47
C PRO A 47 -1.85 0.12 6.51
N LEU A 48 -1.70 -1.21 6.45
CA LEU A 48 -0.38 -1.85 6.42
C LEU A 48 0.41 -1.41 5.17
N GLY A 49 -0.25 -1.44 4.00
CA GLY A 49 0.34 -0.96 2.75
C GLY A 49 0.73 0.51 2.80
N ALA A 50 -0.12 1.37 3.37
CA ALA A 50 0.18 2.78 3.56
C ALA A 50 1.41 3.01 4.45
N VAL A 51 1.52 2.28 5.57
CA VAL A 51 2.68 2.35 6.47
C VAL A 51 3.96 1.90 5.75
N MET A 52 3.90 0.80 5.01
CA MET A 52 5.06 0.28 4.27
C MET A 52 5.51 1.25 3.17
N LEU A 53 4.56 1.86 2.47
CA LEU A 53 4.83 2.86 1.44
C LEU A 53 5.46 4.12 2.06
N LEU A 54 4.95 4.57 3.21
CA LEU A 54 5.48 5.72 3.95
C LEU A 54 6.92 5.47 4.43
N ILE A 55 7.21 4.29 4.97
CA ILE A 55 8.58 3.89 5.33
C ILE A 55 9.49 3.91 4.10
N GLY A 56 9.05 3.34 2.98
CA GLY A 56 9.79 3.35 1.71
C GLY A 56 10.11 4.76 1.23
N ILE A 57 9.15 5.69 1.29
CA ILE A 57 9.34 7.11 0.96
C ILE A 57 10.39 7.74 1.88
N ILE A 58 10.29 7.52 3.19
CA ILE A 58 11.25 8.09 4.16
C ILE A 58 12.67 7.59 3.85
N LEU A 59 12.85 6.29 3.64
CA LEU A 59 14.16 5.73 3.30
C LEU A 59 14.71 6.31 1.99
N TYR A 60 13.85 6.49 0.99
CA TYR A 60 14.22 7.11 -0.28
C TYR A 60 14.65 8.58 -0.09
N LEU A 61 13.90 9.36 0.69
CA LEU A 61 14.24 10.75 1.01
C LEU A 61 15.57 10.86 1.77
N VAL A 62 15.78 10.04 2.80
CA VAL A 62 17.04 10.02 3.56
C VAL A 62 18.23 9.75 2.63
N MET A 63 18.09 8.80 1.71
CA MET A 63 19.14 8.50 0.74
C MET A 63 19.37 9.66 -0.24
N ALA A 64 18.31 10.33 -0.71
CA ALA A 64 18.42 11.49 -1.58
C ALA A 64 19.13 12.67 -0.89
N PHE A 65 18.86 12.89 0.41
CA PHE A 65 19.56 13.89 1.21
C PHE A 65 21.03 13.55 1.45
N GLN A 66 21.35 12.28 1.74
CA GLN A 66 22.74 11.84 1.90
C GLN A 66 23.56 12.00 0.61
N ARG A 67 22.97 11.74 -0.56
CA ARG A 67 23.67 11.87 -1.84
C ARG A 67 23.95 13.32 -2.25
N ARG A 68 23.25 14.30 -1.66
CA ARG A 68 23.46 15.74 -1.91
C ARG A 68 24.52 16.37 -1.00
N ARG A 69 24.91 15.71 0.08
CA ARG A 69 26.06 16.11 0.93
C ARG A 69 27.33 15.43 0.44
#